data_AF-A0A0Q7D8T2-F1
#
_entry.id   AF-A0A0Q7D8T2-F1
#
_cell.length_a   1.000
_cell.length_b   1.000
_cell.length_c   1.000
_cell.angle_alpha   90.00
_cell.angle_beta   90.00
_cell.angle_gamma   90.00
#
_symmetry.space_group_name_H-M   'P 1'
#
loop_
_entity.id
_entity.type
_entity.pdbx_description
1 polymer ?
#
loop_
_entity_poly.entity_id
_entity_poly.type
_entity_poly.pdbx_seq_one_letter_code
_entity_poly.pdbx_strand_id
1 'polypeptide(L)'
;MTAGGAVAAQPAPAIAGRAPVVAETRHVGTFNGQKVAYKAIVAETILTDAAGAPTGSLVTTSYIREGGKDAGRPVLFLFNGGPGASTTPLHFGAFGPKKRTDDGPDQRMVDNPDSILDAADLVFIDPIGTGYSRPFPGVDGKLFWSRDGDAASVKTVMSQWLKANGREASPRYMLGQSYGTTRAALVADIGADLKLDGILLFALVGYPPGREMPYVTTLPTFATTAWYHRKVDRAGRSVQQVHDEAVEFARTQYVTALIKGASLPAAEKRQVAEKMAEMIGLPADFILAKDLRLSREDFMFNLLKDQGLRTGQLDGRATARLDAPAKRPPYDDPGMGFAEPRPPGPKPTGMLPVAAGKPALESYFKDTLKFRTAETYNSLNLDVNSAWDHQGMTDVNGLLGKAMQASPKLRLFWAAGYFDVTTPPYGARYALDQAGVPGERLTAAYFDGGHSVFTDPGNHAALSAAVRKFVAP
;
A
#
# COMPACT_ATOMS: atom_id res chain seq x y z
N MET A 1 -38.91 30.36 7.93
CA MET A 1 -37.80 30.63 8.87
C MET A 1 -37.10 29.30 9.12
N THR A 2 -35.81 29.06 8.90
CA THR A 2 -34.69 29.77 8.28
C THR A 2 -33.73 28.63 7.92
N ALA A 3 -33.29 28.56 6.67
CA ALA A 3 -32.24 27.64 6.24
C ALA A 3 -30.96 27.93 7.05
N GLY A 4 -30.46 26.94 7.77
CA GLY A 4 -29.18 26.99 8.45
C GLY A 4 -28.06 26.89 7.42
N GLY A 5 -27.63 28.02 6.87
CA GLY A 5 -26.44 28.11 6.06
C GLY A 5 -25.22 27.77 6.92
N ALA A 6 -24.46 26.76 6.50
CA ALA A 6 -23.14 26.51 7.04
C ALA A 6 -22.27 27.75 6.76
N VAL A 7 -21.89 28.46 7.81
CA VAL A 7 -20.94 29.57 7.71
C VAL A 7 -19.58 28.94 7.43
N ALA A 8 -19.11 29.08 6.19
CA ALA A 8 -17.72 28.81 5.85
C ALA A 8 -16.85 29.71 6.73
N ALA A 9 -16.01 29.11 7.57
CA ALA A 9 -15.03 29.86 8.37
C ALA A 9 -14.11 30.60 7.39
N GLN A 10 -14.06 31.94 7.50
CA GLN A 10 -13.09 32.71 6.74
C GLN A 10 -11.68 32.26 7.14
N PRO A 11 -10.78 31.96 6.18
CA PRO A 11 -9.42 31.59 6.51
C PRO A 11 -8.76 32.75 7.26
N ALA A 12 -7.98 32.42 8.30
CA ALA A 12 -7.25 33.43 9.06
C ALA A 12 -6.38 34.28 8.11
N PRO A 13 -6.29 35.62 8.30
CA PRO A 13 -5.56 36.54 7.42
C PRO A 13 -4.09 36.13 7.15
N ALA A 14 -3.49 35.34 8.05
CA ALA A 14 -2.11 34.86 7.94
C ALA A 14 -1.87 33.76 6.89
N ILE A 15 -2.93 33.13 6.36
CA ILE A 15 -2.82 32.03 5.38
C ILE A 15 -2.91 32.57 3.94
N ALA A 16 -3.68 33.64 3.73
CA ALA A 16 -3.82 34.28 2.43
C ALA A 16 -2.48 34.92 2.01
N GLY A 17 -1.91 34.46 0.89
CA GLY A 17 -0.63 34.96 0.36
C GLY A 17 0.62 34.29 0.93
N ARG A 18 0.50 33.24 1.76
CA ARG A 18 1.64 32.41 2.16
C ARG A 18 2.25 31.72 0.94
N ALA A 19 3.56 31.91 0.72
CA ALA A 19 4.29 31.16 -0.29
C ALA A 19 4.45 29.67 0.11
N PRO A 20 4.33 28.71 -0.82
CA PRO A 20 4.62 27.32 -0.54
C PRO A 20 6.08 27.14 -0.11
N VAL A 21 6.32 26.33 0.92
CA VAL A 21 7.68 25.96 1.32
C VAL A 21 8.23 24.95 0.33
N VAL A 22 9.42 25.24 -0.20
CA VAL A 22 10.14 24.38 -1.15
C VAL A 22 11.60 24.27 -0.74
N ALA A 23 12.14 23.06 -0.81
CA ALA A 23 13.57 22.80 -0.69
C ALA A 23 14.04 21.95 -1.89
N GLU A 24 15.09 22.41 -2.57
CA GLU A 24 15.77 21.68 -3.64
C GLU A 24 17.21 21.38 -3.21
N THR A 25 17.62 20.13 -3.36
CA THR A 25 19.00 19.68 -3.13
C THR A 25 19.47 18.81 -4.29
N ARG A 26 20.79 18.71 -4.47
CA ARG A 26 21.42 17.88 -5.53
C ARG A 26 22.23 16.77 -4.91
N HIS A 27 22.13 15.59 -5.51
CA HIS A 27 22.70 14.35 -4.99
C HIS A 27 23.20 13.48 -6.13
N VAL A 28 24.01 12.49 -5.77
CA VAL A 28 24.41 11.41 -6.66
C VAL A 28 24.24 10.09 -5.94
N GLY A 29 23.63 9.12 -6.61
CA GLY A 29 23.45 7.77 -6.11
C GLY A 29 23.83 6.72 -7.15
N THR A 30 23.92 5.46 -6.74
CA THR A 30 24.09 4.33 -7.65
C THR A 30 22.85 3.46 -7.57
N PHE A 31 22.15 3.31 -8.69
CA PHE A 31 20.88 2.60 -8.79
C PHE A 31 20.98 1.58 -9.91
N ASN A 32 20.73 0.31 -9.63
CA ASN A 32 20.89 -0.77 -10.63
C ASN A 32 22.29 -0.76 -11.29
N GLY A 33 23.33 -0.50 -10.50
CA GLY A 33 24.71 -0.36 -10.98
C GLY A 33 25.03 0.93 -11.75
N GLN A 34 24.06 1.82 -11.96
CA GLN A 34 24.25 3.07 -12.69
C GLN A 34 24.39 4.26 -11.75
N LYS A 35 25.43 5.08 -11.97
CA LYS A 35 25.60 6.35 -11.27
C LYS A 35 24.62 7.39 -11.84
N VAL A 36 23.74 7.91 -11.00
CA VAL A 36 22.71 8.89 -11.38
C VAL A 36 22.86 10.15 -10.54
N ALA A 37 23.09 11.28 -11.20
CA ALA A 37 22.91 12.60 -10.59
C ALA A 37 21.43 12.95 -10.59
N TYR A 38 20.90 13.46 -9.48
CA TYR A 38 19.49 13.79 -9.34
C TYR A 38 19.25 14.98 -8.42
N LYS A 39 18.14 15.67 -8.66
CA LYS A 39 17.56 16.64 -7.73
C LYS A 39 16.60 15.94 -6.80
N ALA A 40 16.65 16.29 -5.52
CA ALA A 40 15.61 15.98 -4.56
C ALA A 40 14.86 17.27 -4.22
N ILE A 41 13.54 17.27 -4.43
CA ILE A 41 12.67 18.43 -4.20
C ILE A 41 11.59 18.03 -3.21
N VAL A 42 11.53 18.71 -2.06
CA VAL A 42 10.41 18.64 -1.12
C VAL A 42 9.61 19.92 -1.27
N ALA A 43 8.35 19.82 -1.64
CA ALA A 43 7.54 20.99 -1.99
C ALA A 43 6.11 20.87 -1.45
N GLU A 44 5.65 21.97 -0.85
CA GLU A 44 4.24 22.19 -0.58
C GLU A 44 3.49 22.53 -1.87
N THR A 45 2.30 21.94 -2.02
CA THR A 45 1.28 22.35 -2.96
C THR A 45 0.10 22.88 -2.15
N ILE A 46 -0.22 24.16 -2.35
CA ILE A 46 -1.34 24.80 -1.68
C ILE A 46 -2.63 24.39 -2.39
N LEU A 47 -3.52 23.75 -1.66
CA LEU A 47 -4.84 23.37 -2.14
C LEU A 47 -5.82 24.49 -1.84
N THR A 48 -6.78 24.68 -2.74
CA THR A 48 -7.83 25.70 -2.61
C THR A 48 -9.21 25.07 -2.79
N ASP A 49 -10.23 25.69 -2.20
CA ASP A 49 -11.62 25.38 -2.52
C ASP A 49 -12.05 25.98 -3.88
N ALA A 50 -13.33 25.80 -4.22
CA ALA A 50 -13.92 26.31 -5.45
C ALA A 50 -13.97 27.85 -5.52
N ALA A 51 -13.92 28.55 -4.38
CA ALA A 51 -13.84 30.01 -4.31
C ALA A 51 -12.40 30.53 -4.39
N GLY A 52 -11.40 29.63 -4.46
CA GLY A 52 -9.98 29.97 -4.49
C GLY A 52 -9.37 30.21 -3.10
N ALA A 53 -10.12 29.95 -2.02
CA ALA A 53 -9.60 30.10 -0.67
C ALA A 53 -8.66 28.93 -0.31
N PRO A 54 -7.51 29.18 0.32
CA PRO A 54 -6.55 28.13 0.68
C PRO A 54 -7.09 27.22 1.78
N THR A 55 -7.10 25.91 1.54
CA THR A 55 -7.68 24.90 2.43
C THR A 55 -6.63 24.02 3.12
N GLY A 56 -5.45 23.86 2.55
CA GLY A 56 -4.36 23.10 3.15
C GLY A 56 -3.11 23.06 2.29
N SER A 57 -2.06 22.44 2.81
CA SER A 57 -0.81 22.20 2.09
C SER A 57 -0.53 20.70 2.02
N LEU A 58 -0.45 20.17 0.80
CA LEU A 58 -0.03 18.81 0.53
C LEU A 58 1.45 18.81 0.15
N VAL A 59 2.26 17.96 0.80
CA VAL A 59 3.70 17.89 0.59
C VAL A 59 4.04 16.71 -0.31
N THR A 60 4.84 16.99 -1.34
CA THR A 60 5.48 15.96 -2.17
C THR A 60 6.97 15.93 -1.93
N THR A 61 7.55 14.74 -2.01
CA THR A 61 9.01 14.55 -2.11
C THR A 61 9.31 13.89 -3.44
N SER A 62 10.05 14.57 -4.30
CA SER A 62 10.37 14.09 -5.64
C SER A 62 11.87 13.94 -5.87
N TYR A 63 12.23 12.93 -6.66
CA TYR A 63 13.59 12.64 -7.09
C TYR A 63 13.63 12.63 -8.60
N ILE A 64 14.34 13.58 -9.19
CA ILE A 64 14.35 13.84 -10.63
C ILE A 64 15.78 13.71 -11.14
N ARG A 65 16.02 12.81 -12.10
CA ARG A 65 17.33 12.64 -12.73
C ARG A 65 17.77 13.94 -13.42
N GLU A 66 19.01 14.36 -13.15
CA GLU A 66 19.60 15.50 -13.83
C GLU A 66 20.04 15.11 -15.26
N GLY A 67 19.93 16.06 -16.20
CA GLY A 67 20.23 15.84 -17.62
C GLY A 67 19.19 14.99 -18.37
N GLY A 68 18.13 14.50 -17.71
CA GLY A 68 17.06 13.70 -18.30
C GLY A 68 15.76 14.48 -18.51
N LYS A 69 15.79 15.55 -19.32
CA LYS A 69 14.56 16.26 -19.75
C LYS A 69 13.88 15.59 -20.96
N ASP A 70 14.22 14.34 -21.24
CA ASP A 70 13.65 13.61 -22.36
C ASP A 70 12.15 13.37 -22.10
N ALA A 71 11.31 13.77 -23.06
CA ALA A 71 9.88 13.50 -23.01
C ALA A 71 9.59 12.00 -22.85
N GLY A 72 10.52 11.12 -23.23
CA GLY A 72 10.39 9.67 -23.04
C GLY A 72 10.58 9.17 -21.59
N ARG A 73 11.10 9.98 -20.65
CA ARG A 73 11.38 9.51 -19.29
C ARG A 73 10.10 9.42 -18.43
N PRO A 74 9.76 8.25 -17.86
CA PRO A 74 8.59 8.08 -17.01
C PRO A 74 8.62 8.90 -15.71
N VAL A 75 7.43 9.25 -15.23
CA VAL A 75 7.18 9.71 -13.86
C VAL A 75 6.31 8.70 -13.14
N LEU A 76 6.74 8.28 -11.95
CA LEU A 76 5.96 7.43 -11.06
C LEU A 76 5.52 8.23 -9.83
N PHE A 77 4.23 8.43 -9.67
CA PHE A 77 3.62 8.96 -8.45
C PHE A 77 3.36 7.84 -7.46
N LEU A 78 3.72 8.00 -6.19
CA LEU A 78 3.60 6.96 -5.17
C LEU A 78 2.84 7.49 -3.96
N PHE A 79 1.86 6.74 -3.50
CA PHE A 79 1.15 6.99 -2.26
C PHE A 79 0.85 5.69 -1.53
N ASN A 80 1.04 5.70 -0.21
CA ASN A 80 0.76 4.54 0.62
C ASN A 80 -0.70 4.53 1.08
N GLY A 81 -1.09 3.47 1.79
CA GLY A 81 -2.42 3.28 2.32
C GLY A 81 -2.61 3.69 3.77
N GLY A 82 -3.34 2.84 4.50
CA GLY A 82 -4.28 3.31 5.53
C GLY A 82 -5.31 4.28 4.94
N PRO A 83 -6.32 4.67 5.70
CA PRO A 83 -6.41 6.11 5.83
C PRO A 83 -5.45 6.53 6.92
N GLY A 84 -4.56 7.47 6.61
CA GLY A 84 -3.65 8.07 7.57
C GLY A 84 -2.18 7.60 7.54
N ALA A 85 -1.72 6.74 6.63
CA ALA A 85 -0.29 6.46 6.51
C ALA A 85 0.38 7.34 5.43
N SER A 86 1.55 7.86 5.77
CA SER A 86 2.46 8.52 4.83
C SER A 86 3.06 7.52 3.83
N THR A 87 3.74 8.04 2.82
CA THR A 87 4.51 7.27 1.83
C THR A 87 5.70 6.50 2.40
N THR A 88 6.00 6.60 3.70
CA THR A 88 7.22 6.03 4.29
C THR A 88 7.52 4.57 3.94
N PRO A 89 6.58 3.62 3.83
CA PRO A 89 6.90 2.25 3.41
C PRO A 89 7.41 2.20 1.97
N LEU A 90 6.78 2.92 1.04
CA LEU A 90 7.21 2.98 -0.36
C LEU A 90 8.47 3.85 -0.53
N HIS A 91 8.56 4.94 0.22
CA HIS A 91 9.66 5.90 0.12
C HIS A 91 10.93 5.33 0.74
N PHE A 92 10.90 4.88 1.98
CA PHE A 92 12.08 4.44 2.71
C PHE A 92 12.17 2.92 2.89
N GLY A 93 11.20 2.17 2.38
CA GLY A 93 11.23 0.70 2.36
C GLY A 93 11.39 0.10 0.97
N ALA A 94 10.96 0.78 -0.11
CA ALA A 94 11.00 0.23 -1.47
C ALA A 94 11.84 1.08 -2.46
N PHE A 95 11.39 2.29 -2.79
CA PHE A 95 11.80 2.95 -4.05
C PHE A 95 12.63 4.22 -3.88
N GLY A 96 12.64 4.86 -2.71
CA GLY A 96 13.43 6.07 -2.52
C GLY A 96 14.94 5.81 -2.62
N PRO A 97 15.76 6.84 -2.89
CA PRO A 97 17.21 6.68 -3.06
C PRO A 97 17.92 6.31 -1.75
N LYS A 98 17.25 6.53 -0.61
CA LYS A 98 17.66 6.08 0.72
C LYS A 98 16.58 5.16 1.29
N LYS A 99 17.02 4.14 2.01
CA LYS A 99 16.14 3.26 2.79
C LYS A 99 16.44 3.37 4.27
N ARG A 100 15.43 3.13 5.10
CA ARG A 100 15.58 2.97 6.53
C ARG A 100 16.16 1.59 6.86
N THR A 101 17.06 1.54 7.83
CA THR A 101 17.41 0.28 8.50
C THR A 101 16.29 -0.14 9.46
N ASP A 102 16.46 -1.31 10.05
CA ASP A 102 15.56 -1.89 11.06
C ASP A 102 15.17 -0.85 12.13
N ASP A 103 13.95 -0.99 12.65
CA ASP A 103 13.37 -0.07 13.61
C ASP A 103 14.10 -0.11 14.96
N GLY A 104 14.15 1.05 15.64
CA GLY A 104 14.81 1.20 16.94
C GLY A 104 15.52 2.54 17.09
N PRO A 105 16.10 2.81 18.28
CA PRO A 105 16.83 4.06 18.55
C PRO A 105 18.06 4.23 17.64
N ASP A 106 18.59 3.12 17.12
CA ASP A 106 19.72 3.09 16.20
C ASP A 106 19.35 3.08 14.72
N GLN A 107 18.08 3.37 14.38
CA GLN A 107 17.68 3.49 12.99
C GLN A 107 18.53 4.51 12.24
N ARG A 108 18.86 4.20 10.99
CA ARG A 108 19.62 5.07 10.09
C ARG A 108 19.02 5.07 8.69
N MET A 109 19.46 6.03 7.88
CA MET A 109 19.23 6.06 6.44
C MET A 109 20.47 5.60 5.71
N VAL A 110 20.32 4.62 4.82
CA VAL A 110 21.40 4.02 4.02
C VAL A 110 21.06 4.09 2.53
N ASP A 111 22.05 3.91 1.67
CA ASP A 111 21.81 3.83 0.23
C ASP A 111 20.80 2.74 -0.13
N ASN A 112 19.94 3.05 -1.09
CA ASN A 112 19.06 2.08 -1.71
C ASN A 112 19.50 1.81 -3.16
N PRO A 113 20.37 0.82 -3.41
CA PRO A 113 20.81 0.49 -4.77
C PRO A 113 19.69 -0.09 -5.64
N ASP A 114 18.62 -0.58 -5.03
CA ASP A 114 17.48 -1.15 -5.74
C ASP A 114 16.40 -0.10 -6.05
N SER A 115 16.58 1.16 -5.65
CA SER A 115 15.72 2.26 -6.10
C SER A 115 15.62 2.27 -7.62
N ILE A 116 14.43 2.52 -8.16
CA ILE A 116 14.19 2.53 -9.61
C ILE A 116 14.47 3.90 -10.25
N LEU A 117 15.20 4.78 -9.56
CA LEU A 117 15.53 6.13 -10.04
C LEU A 117 16.43 6.12 -11.28
N ASP A 118 17.04 4.99 -11.63
CA ASP A 118 17.64 4.78 -12.95
C ASP A 118 16.58 4.83 -14.06
N ALA A 119 15.40 4.27 -13.84
CA ALA A 119 14.36 4.09 -14.85
C ALA A 119 13.28 5.19 -14.88
N ALA A 120 12.88 5.73 -13.73
CA ALA A 120 11.79 6.70 -13.63
C ALA A 120 12.09 7.80 -12.61
N ASP A 121 11.50 8.98 -12.79
CA ASP A 121 11.47 9.97 -11.72
C ASP A 121 10.36 9.64 -10.73
N LEU A 122 10.63 9.86 -9.45
CA LEU A 122 9.79 9.38 -8.36
C LEU A 122 9.16 10.56 -7.65
N VAL A 123 7.86 10.49 -7.39
CA VAL A 123 7.10 11.54 -6.69
C VAL A 123 6.28 10.90 -5.57
N PHE A 124 6.79 11.00 -4.35
CA PHE A 124 6.11 10.52 -3.15
C PHE A 124 5.13 11.58 -2.67
N ILE A 125 3.85 11.21 -2.56
CA ILE A 125 2.74 12.08 -2.19
C ILE A 125 2.23 11.67 -0.81
N ASP A 126 2.49 12.49 0.22
CA ASP A 126 1.92 12.29 1.55
C ASP A 126 0.54 12.96 1.60
N PRO A 127 -0.59 12.22 1.71
CA PRO A 127 -1.92 12.82 1.75
C PRO A 127 -2.12 13.74 2.97
N ILE A 128 -3.09 14.64 2.90
CA ILE A 128 -3.38 15.62 3.97
C ILE A 128 -3.63 14.91 5.31
N GLY A 129 -2.87 15.31 6.34
CA GLY A 129 -2.89 14.68 7.67
C GLY A 129 -1.74 13.70 7.92
N THR A 130 -0.94 13.38 6.88
CA THR A 130 0.24 12.50 6.96
C THR A 130 1.50 13.25 6.54
N GLY A 131 2.68 12.70 6.86
CA GLY A 131 3.96 13.35 6.60
C GLY A 131 3.99 14.78 7.14
N TYR A 132 4.33 15.74 6.28
CA TYR A 132 4.24 17.18 6.57
C TYR A 132 2.94 17.84 6.04
N SER A 133 2.05 17.08 5.40
CA SER A 133 0.82 17.59 4.80
C SER A 133 -0.26 17.89 5.85
N ARG A 134 -0.87 19.07 5.81
CA ARG A 134 -1.85 19.51 6.83
C ARG A 134 -3.01 20.31 6.21
N PRO A 135 -4.24 20.19 6.75
CA PRO A 135 -5.25 21.23 6.58
C PRO A 135 -4.72 22.54 7.18
N PHE A 136 -5.15 23.68 6.65
CA PHE A 136 -4.79 24.95 7.28
C PHE A 136 -5.61 25.24 8.54
N PRO A 137 -5.10 26.10 9.46
CA PRO A 137 -5.84 26.49 10.65
C PRO A 137 -7.25 26.99 10.32
N GLY A 138 -8.25 26.44 11.01
CA GLY A 138 -9.67 26.75 10.80
C GLY A 138 -10.37 25.94 9.70
N VAL A 139 -9.63 25.10 8.96
CA VAL A 139 -10.20 24.20 7.95
C VAL A 139 -10.43 22.83 8.58
N ASP A 140 -11.65 22.30 8.45
CA ASP A 140 -11.98 20.94 8.90
C ASP A 140 -11.24 19.92 8.03
N GLY A 141 -10.41 19.08 8.65
CA GLY A 141 -9.66 18.02 7.99
C GLY A 141 -10.54 17.00 7.27
N LYS A 142 -11.81 16.85 7.68
CA LYS A 142 -12.79 15.98 7.00
C LYS A 142 -13.04 16.35 5.54
N LEU A 143 -12.73 17.59 5.14
CA LEU A 143 -12.70 17.98 3.74
C LEU A 143 -11.80 17.08 2.89
N PHE A 144 -10.69 16.60 3.48
CA PHE A 144 -9.71 15.74 2.84
C PHE A 144 -9.77 14.29 3.30
N TRP A 145 -10.27 14.03 4.51
CA TRP A 145 -10.34 12.68 5.10
C TRP A 145 -11.60 11.92 4.67
N SER A 146 -11.84 11.97 3.37
CA SER A 146 -12.90 11.26 2.67
C SER A 146 -12.34 10.65 1.41
N ARG A 147 -12.97 9.61 0.87
CA ARG A 147 -12.55 8.99 -0.40
C ARG A 147 -12.42 10.01 -1.53
N ASP A 148 -13.41 10.87 -1.68
CA ASP A 148 -13.48 11.83 -2.78
C ASP A 148 -12.52 13.00 -2.56
N GLY A 149 -12.48 13.57 -1.35
CA GLY A 149 -11.58 14.68 -1.01
C GLY A 149 -10.10 14.29 -1.13
N ASP A 150 -9.77 13.08 -0.66
CA ASP A 150 -8.44 12.49 -0.77
C ASP A 150 -8.03 12.29 -2.23
N ALA A 151 -8.84 11.59 -3.04
CA ALA A 151 -8.55 11.37 -4.45
C ALA A 151 -8.45 12.68 -5.25
N ALA A 152 -9.35 13.64 -5.01
CA ALA A 152 -9.32 14.95 -5.66
C ALA A 152 -8.07 15.75 -5.31
N SER A 153 -7.64 15.72 -4.04
CA SER A 153 -6.41 16.39 -3.60
C SER A 153 -5.16 15.78 -4.25
N VAL A 154 -5.06 14.46 -4.31
CA VAL A 154 -3.94 13.76 -4.95
C VAL A 154 -3.91 14.01 -6.45
N LYS A 155 -5.06 13.91 -7.13
CA LYS A 155 -5.18 14.23 -8.56
C LYS A 155 -4.72 15.66 -8.86
N THR A 156 -5.15 16.62 -8.04
CA THR A 156 -4.76 18.04 -8.18
C THR A 156 -3.24 18.20 -8.07
N VAL A 157 -2.62 17.59 -7.06
CA VAL A 157 -1.16 17.68 -6.88
C VAL A 157 -0.40 17.00 -8.01
N MET A 158 -0.87 15.87 -8.52
CA MET A 158 -0.25 15.22 -9.69
C MET A 158 -0.25 16.17 -10.91
N SER A 159 -1.40 16.77 -11.24
CA SER A 159 -1.50 17.73 -12.35
C SER A 159 -0.60 18.94 -12.15
N GLN A 160 -0.58 19.53 -10.95
CA GLN A 160 0.25 20.70 -10.65
C GLN A 160 1.75 20.36 -10.67
N TRP A 161 2.15 19.20 -10.15
CA TRP A 161 3.53 18.75 -10.17
C TRP A 161 4.03 18.54 -11.60
N LEU A 162 3.21 17.92 -12.47
CA LEU A 162 3.57 17.73 -13.89
C LEU A 162 3.83 19.06 -14.58
N LYS A 163 2.94 20.05 -14.39
CA LYS A 163 3.09 21.39 -14.95
C LYS A 163 4.32 22.12 -14.40
N ALA A 164 4.49 22.13 -13.07
CA ALA A 164 5.58 22.84 -12.40
C ALA A 164 6.97 22.30 -12.78
N ASN A 165 7.06 21.02 -13.14
CA ASN A 165 8.32 20.35 -13.50
C ASN A 165 8.50 20.14 -15.02
N GLY A 166 7.56 20.62 -15.85
CA GLY A 166 7.63 20.46 -17.31
C GLY A 166 7.54 19.01 -17.77
N ARG A 167 6.71 18.19 -17.10
CA ARG A 167 6.60 16.74 -17.30
C ARG A 167 5.28 16.31 -17.94
N GLU A 168 4.53 17.25 -18.51
CA GLU A 168 3.26 16.99 -19.18
C GLU A 168 3.40 16.17 -20.48
N ALA A 169 4.60 15.94 -20.99
CA ALA A 169 4.83 15.05 -22.14
C ALA A 169 5.34 13.66 -21.73
N SER A 170 5.66 13.44 -20.45
CA SER A 170 6.23 12.19 -19.97
C SER A 170 5.20 11.06 -19.89
N PRO A 171 5.63 9.79 -20.05
CA PRO A 171 4.84 8.65 -19.60
C PRO A 171 4.53 8.77 -18.10
N ARG A 172 3.28 8.51 -17.71
CA ARG A 172 2.79 8.75 -16.34
C ARG A 172 2.27 7.47 -15.72
N TYR A 173 2.81 7.18 -14.55
CA TYR A 173 2.42 6.03 -13.75
C TYR A 173 2.03 6.46 -12.34
N MET A 174 1.14 5.72 -11.71
CA MET A 174 0.90 5.86 -10.27
C MET A 174 0.92 4.52 -9.56
N LEU A 175 1.39 4.51 -8.31
CA LEU A 175 1.47 3.35 -7.45
C LEU A 175 0.74 3.64 -6.14
N GLY A 176 -0.25 2.80 -5.84
CA GLY A 176 -0.93 2.75 -4.55
C GLY A 176 -0.58 1.47 -3.82
N GLN A 177 -0.29 1.55 -2.51
CA GLN A 177 -0.19 0.38 -1.63
C GLN A 177 -1.37 0.32 -0.66
N SER A 178 -1.92 -0.87 -0.38
CA SER A 178 -3.00 -1.05 0.61
C SER A 178 -4.21 -0.16 0.27
N TYR A 179 -4.78 0.59 1.22
CA TYR A 179 -5.82 1.58 0.90
C TYR A 179 -5.43 2.57 -0.22
N GLY A 180 -4.14 2.80 -0.45
CA GLY A 180 -3.66 3.55 -1.61
C GLY A 180 -4.14 2.97 -2.94
N THR A 181 -4.46 1.68 -3.02
CA THR A 181 -5.09 1.09 -4.23
C THR A 181 -6.52 1.57 -4.44
N THR A 182 -7.27 1.82 -3.36
CA THR A 182 -8.58 2.49 -3.43
C THR A 182 -8.43 3.90 -3.98
N ARG A 183 -7.46 4.65 -3.44
CA ARG A 183 -7.12 5.99 -3.92
C ARG A 183 -6.73 5.99 -5.41
N ALA A 184 -5.91 5.03 -5.84
CA ALA A 184 -5.53 4.89 -7.25
C ALA A 184 -6.76 4.65 -8.14
N ALA A 185 -7.69 3.78 -7.75
CA ALA A 185 -8.91 3.54 -8.52
C ALA A 185 -9.78 4.80 -8.65
N LEU A 186 -9.91 5.59 -7.58
CA LEU A 186 -10.67 6.84 -7.58
C LEU A 186 -9.99 7.93 -8.42
N VAL A 187 -8.67 8.08 -8.30
CA VAL A 187 -7.89 9.02 -9.13
C VAL A 187 -8.00 8.64 -10.61
N ALA A 188 -8.00 7.35 -10.95
CA ALA A 188 -8.18 6.90 -12.33
C ALA A 188 -9.57 7.27 -12.90
N ASP A 189 -10.62 7.26 -12.06
CA ASP A 189 -11.97 7.63 -12.47
C ASP A 189 -12.13 9.14 -12.70
N ILE A 190 -11.62 9.97 -11.80
CA ILE A 190 -11.76 11.44 -11.88
C ILE A 190 -10.64 12.13 -12.67
N GLY A 191 -9.58 11.40 -13.01
CA GLY A 191 -8.32 11.92 -13.53
C GLY A 191 -8.03 11.54 -14.97
N ALA A 192 -9.05 11.39 -15.83
CA ALA A 192 -8.87 11.07 -17.25
C ALA A 192 -7.93 12.06 -17.98
N ASP A 193 -7.90 13.33 -17.53
CA ASP A 193 -6.99 14.37 -18.02
C ASP A 193 -5.51 14.14 -17.68
N LEU A 194 -5.21 13.31 -16.67
CA LEU A 194 -3.83 12.90 -16.36
C LEU A 194 -3.23 12.02 -17.46
N LYS A 195 -4.05 11.33 -18.27
CA LYS A 195 -3.59 10.43 -19.35
C LYS A 195 -2.52 9.45 -18.85
N LEU A 196 -2.88 8.64 -17.86
CA LEU A 196 -1.99 7.63 -17.27
C LEU A 196 -1.69 6.50 -18.28
N ASP A 197 -0.42 6.07 -18.29
CA ASP A 197 0.08 4.94 -19.09
C ASP A 197 0.07 3.63 -18.30
N GLY A 198 0.17 3.72 -16.96
CA GLY A 198 0.04 2.54 -16.11
C GLY A 198 -0.32 2.84 -14.66
N ILE A 199 -0.98 1.87 -14.03
CA ILE A 199 -1.30 1.87 -12.60
C ILE A 199 -0.63 0.66 -11.95
N LEU A 200 -0.02 0.87 -10.80
CA LEU A 200 0.62 -0.17 -10.00
C LEU A 200 -0.13 -0.30 -8.66
N LEU A 201 -0.52 -1.51 -8.31
CA LEU A 201 -1.33 -1.81 -7.12
C LEU A 201 -0.58 -2.80 -6.25
N PHE A 202 -0.12 -2.36 -5.09
CA PHE A 202 0.60 -3.23 -4.15
C PHE A 202 -0.32 -3.56 -3.00
N ALA A 203 -0.45 -4.84 -2.64
CA ALA A 203 -1.33 -5.27 -1.57
C ALA A 203 -2.77 -4.71 -1.77
N LEU A 204 -3.36 -5.08 -2.91
CA LEU A 204 -4.63 -4.53 -3.38
C LEU A 204 -5.76 -4.79 -2.38
N VAL A 205 -6.42 -3.72 -1.95
CA VAL A 205 -7.71 -3.80 -1.26
C VAL A 205 -8.78 -4.24 -2.28
N GLY A 206 -9.02 -5.54 -2.32
CA GLY A 206 -10.04 -6.16 -3.15
C GLY A 206 -11.39 -6.19 -2.43
N TYR A 207 -12.46 -5.91 -3.18
CA TYR A 207 -13.85 -5.98 -2.73
C TYR A 207 -14.55 -7.14 -3.45
N PRO A 208 -14.28 -8.41 -3.08
CA PRO A 208 -14.89 -9.55 -3.75
C PRO A 208 -16.42 -9.49 -3.60
N PRO A 209 -17.20 -9.42 -4.70
CA PRO A 209 -18.65 -9.30 -4.63
C PRO A 209 -19.31 -10.53 -4.00
N GLY A 210 -20.40 -10.31 -3.27
CA GLY A 210 -21.23 -11.35 -2.67
C GLY A 210 -20.84 -11.74 -1.24
N ARG A 211 -21.80 -12.32 -0.51
CA ARG A 211 -21.66 -12.62 0.93
C ARG A 211 -20.59 -13.68 1.23
N GLU A 212 -20.43 -14.65 0.33
CA GLU A 212 -19.59 -15.82 0.56
C GLU A 212 -18.14 -15.65 0.07
N MET A 213 -17.93 -14.77 -0.93
CA MET A 213 -16.65 -14.63 -1.59
C MET A 213 -15.50 -14.13 -0.69
N PRO A 214 -15.72 -13.28 0.35
CA PRO A 214 -14.66 -12.94 1.29
C PRO A 214 -14.02 -14.17 1.96
N TYR A 215 -14.81 -15.21 2.28
CA TYR A 215 -14.29 -16.44 2.88
C TYR A 215 -13.55 -17.29 1.85
N VAL A 216 -14.17 -17.49 0.67
CA VAL A 216 -13.57 -18.22 -0.46
C VAL A 216 -12.21 -17.65 -0.83
N THR A 217 -12.11 -16.34 -0.93
CA THR A 217 -10.90 -15.67 -1.43
C THR A 217 -9.78 -15.52 -0.41
N THR A 218 -10.08 -15.68 0.88
CA THR A 218 -9.09 -15.62 1.97
C THR A 218 -8.45 -16.98 2.24
N LEU A 219 -9.15 -18.09 1.95
CA LEU A 219 -8.69 -19.46 2.23
C LEU A 219 -7.26 -19.76 1.73
N PRO A 220 -6.84 -19.35 0.51
CA PRO A 220 -5.48 -19.64 0.04
C PRO A 220 -4.38 -19.02 0.91
N THR A 221 -4.61 -17.82 1.46
CA THR A 221 -3.65 -17.18 2.37
C THR A 221 -3.59 -17.88 3.73
N PHE A 222 -4.70 -18.44 4.20
CA PHE A 222 -4.67 -19.31 5.39
C PHE A 222 -3.85 -20.57 5.13
N ALA A 223 -3.98 -21.18 3.95
CA ALA A 223 -3.20 -22.35 3.58
C ALA A 223 -1.69 -22.06 3.50
N THR A 224 -1.28 -20.97 2.85
CA THR A 224 0.14 -20.57 2.79
C THR A 224 0.70 -20.27 4.18
N THR A 225 -0.07 -19.59 5.04
CA THR A 225 0.33 -19.31 6.42
C THR A 225 0.48 -20.58 7.25
N ALA A 226 -0.47 -21.52 7.16
CA ALA A 226 -0.39 -22.82 7.84
C ALA A 226 0.81 -23.65 7.35
N TRP A 227 1.10 -23.63 6.04
CA TRP A 227 2.27 -24.26 5.44
C TRP A 227 3.58 -23.69 5.99
N TYR A 228 3.68 -22.37 6.12
CA TYR A 228 4.87 -21.71 6.66
C TYR A 228 5.16 -22.16 8.09
N HIS A 229 4.12 -22.18 8.92
CA HIS A 229 4.18 -22.59 10.33
C HIS A 229 4.22 -24.11 10.55
N ARG A 230 4.31 -24.92 9.48
CA ARG A 230 4.32 -26.39 9.53
C ARG A 230 3.12 -26.98 10.27
N LYS A 231 1.96 -26.31 10.20
CA LYS A 231 0.68 -26.80 10.72
C LYS A 231 -0.04 -27.75 9.76
N VAL A 232 0.46 -27.83 8.53
CA VAL A 232 0.10 -28.83 7.53
C VAL A 232 1.37 -29.44 6.94
N ASP A 233 1.29 -30.65 6.41
CA ASP A 233 2.43 -31.27 5.74
C ASP A 233 2.86 -30.43 4.52
N ARG A 234 4.15 -30.12 4.42
CA ARG A 234 4.68 -29.38 3.28
C ARG A 234 4.79 -30.27 2.04
N ALA A 235 5.04 -31.57 2.20
CA ALA A 235 5.20 -32.53 1.11
C ALA A 235 6.13 -32.05 -0.02
N GLY A 236 7.17 -31.27 0.30
CA GLY A 236 8.09 -30.67 -0.68
C GLY A 236 7.51 -29.55 -1.56
N ARG A 237 6.25 -29.14 -1.35
CA ARG A 237 5.59 -28.08 -2.12
C ARG A 237 6.18 -26.71 -1.79
N SER A 238 6.31 -25.88 -2.82
CA SER A 238 6.55 -24.44 -2.71
C SER A 238 5.30 -23.70 -2.20
N VAL A 239 5.48 -22.47 -1.69
CA VAL A 239 4.36 -21.61 -1.27
C VAL A 239 3.37 -21.34 -2.40
N GLN A 240 3.88 -21.19 -3.63
CA GLN A 240 3.04 -21.00 -4.82
C GLN A 240 2.15 -22.22 -5.07
N GLN A 241 2.71 -23.43 -5.02
CA GLN A 241 1.93 -24.66 -5.23
C GLN A 241 0.82 -24.81 -4.18
N VAL A 242 1.11 -24.50 -2.91
CA VAL A 242 0.10 -24.51 -1.84
C VAL A 242 -0.99 -23.48 -2.08
N HIS A 243 -0.61 -22.26 -2.48
CA HIS A 243 -1.56 -21.22 -2.84
C HIS A 243 -2.47 -21.68 -3.99
N ASP A 244 -1.90 -22.19 -5.08
CA ASP A 244 -2.64 -22.54 -6.29
C ASP A 244 -3.57 -23.75 -6.07
N GLU A 245 -3.14 -24.76 -5.30
CA GLU A 245 -3.99 -25.88 -4.85
C GLU A 245 -5.18 -25.39 -4.01
N ALA A 246 -4.93 -24.46 -3.07
CA ALA A 246 -5.99 -23.89 -2.23
C ALA A 246 -6.94 -22.98 -3.03
N VAL A 247 -6.44 -22.25 -4.03
CA VAL A 247 -7.27 -21.48 -4.97
C VAL A 247 -8.21 -22.40 -5.75
N GLU A 248 -7.71 -23.54 -6.25
CA GLU A 248 -8.52 -24.50 -7.00
C GLU A 248 -9.65 -25.06 -6.13
N PHE A 249 -9.34 -25.48 -4.90
CA PHE A 249 -10.36 -25.94 -3.96
C PHE A 249 -11.36 -24.82 -3.59
N ALA A 250 -10.86 -23.62 -3.35
CA ALA A 250 -11.67 -22.45 -3.01
C ALA A 250 -12.72 -22.17 -4.10
N ARG A 251 -12.28 -22.12 -5.37
CA ARG A 251 -13.12 -21.73 -6.51
C ARG A 251 -14.00 -22.86 -7.07
N THR A 252 -13.90 -24.07 -6.52
CA THR A 252 -14.70 -25.22 -6.93
C THR A 252 -15.54 -25.75 -5.77
N GLN A 253 -14.96 -26.62 -4.94
CA GLN A 253 -15.66 -27.36 -3.91
C GLN A 253 -16.14 -26.45 -2.78
N TYR A 254 -15.29 -25.54 -2.31
CA TYR A 254 -15.61 -24.69 -1.16
C TYR A 254 -16.72 -23.69 -1.49
N VAL A 255 -16.60 -22.95 -2.59
CA VAL A 255 -17.66 -22.03 -3.03
C VAL A 255 -18.98 -22.75 -3.29
N THR A 256 -18.95 -23.95 -3.87
CA THR A 256 -20.16 -24.78 -4.08
C THR A 256 -20.82 -25.13 -2.75
N ALA A 257 -20.04 -25.51 -1.74
CA ALA A 257 -20.55 -25.81 -0.41
C ALA A 257 -21.20 -24.60 0.26
N LEU A 258 -20.57 -23.42 0.18
CA LEU A 258 -21.11 -22.18 0.74
C LEU A 258 -22.41 -21.75 0.05
N ILE A 259 -22.50 -21.88 -1.28
CA ILE A 259 -23.69 -21.52 -2.05
C ILE A 259 -24.87 -22.47 -1.76
N LYS A 260 -24.63 -23.77 -1.53
CA LYS A 260 -25.67 -24.72 -1.13
C LYS A 260 -26.31 -24.37 0.22
N GLY A 261 -25.60 -23.64 1.09
CA GLY A 261 -26.11 -23.17 2.37
C GLY A 261 -26.71 -24.29 3.22
N ALA A 262 -27.91 -24.07 3.78
CA ALA A 262 -28.60 -25.04 4.62
C ALA A 262 -29.01 -26.33 3.89
N SER A 263 -29.03 -26.35 2.56
CA SER A 263 -29.34 -27.53 1.75
C SER A 263 -28.15 -28.48 1.60
N LEU A 264 -26.95 -28.10 2.06
CA LEU A 264 -25.75 -28.93 2.03
C LEU A 264 -25.90 -30.11 3.01
N PRO A 265 -25.86 -31.38 2.55
CA PRO A 265 -25.94 -32.53 3.44
C PRO A 265 -24.83 -32.52 4.50
N ALA A 266 -25.14 -32.91 5.73
CA ALA A 266 -24.20 -32.85 6.85
C ALA A 266 -22.89 -33.64 6.61
N ALA A 267 -22.98 -34.78 5.91
CA ALA A 267 -21.80 -35.57 5.53
C ALA A 267 -20.91 -34.82 4.51
N GLU A 268 -21.51 -34.18 3.49
CA GLU A 268 -20.77 -33.37 2.50
C GLU A 268 -20.14 -32.14 3.18
N LYS A 269 -20.87 -31.48 4.10
CA LYS A 269 -20.33 -30.37 4.89
C LYS A 269 -19.12 -30.78 5.73
N ARG A 270 -19.16 -31.96 6.36
CA ARG A 270 -18.03 -32.50 7.13
C ARG A 270 -16.83 -32.79 6.23
N GLN A 271 -17.02 -33.38 5.05
CA GLN A 271 -15.94 -33.61 4.09
C GLN A 271 -15.26 -32.30 3.67
N VAL A 272 -16.03 -31.24 3.43
CA VAL A 272 -15.47 -29.91 3.11
C VAL A 272 -14.67 -29.35 4.29
N ALA A 273 -15.17 -29.48 5.53
CA ALA A 273 -14.44 -29.05 6.72
C ALA A 273 -13.14 -29.84 6.95
N GLU A 274 -13.16 -31.15 6.71
CA GLU A 274 -11.97 -32.01 6.76
C GLU A 274 -10.96 -31.60 5.69
N LYS A 275 -11.42 -31.29 4.47
CA LYS A 275 -10.53 -30.82 3.41
C LYS A 275 -9.93 -29.45 3.72
N MET A 276 -10.71 -28.55 4.30
CA MET A 276 -10.20 -27.28 4.82
C MET A 276 -9.16 -27.51 5.92
N ALA A 277 -9.42 -28.41 6.88
CA ALA A 277 -8.50 -28.75 7.96
C ALA A 277 -7.14 -29.25 7.43
N GLU A 278 -7.14 -30.11 6.40
CA GLU A 278 -5.91 -30.56 5.72
C GLU A 278 -5.11 -29.41 5.10
N MET A 279 -5.78 -28.36 4.62
CA MET A 279 -5.13 -27.23 3.94
C MET A 279 -4.65 -26.15 4.91
N ILE A 280 -5.37 -25.91 6.01
CA ILE A 280 -5.14 -24.75 6.88
C ILE A 280 -4.74 -25.10 8.33
N GLY A 281 -4.70 -26.39 8.67
CA GLY A 281 -4.20 -26.86 9.97
C GLY A 281 -5.10 -26.56 11.18
N LEU A 282 -6.35 -26.12 10.96
CA LEU A 282 -7.35 -25.97 12.02
C LEU A 282 -8.23 -27.24 12.13
N PRO A 283 -8.69 -27.63 13.34
CA PRO A 283 -9.55 -28.79 13.49
C PRO A 283 -10.86 -28.69 12.69
N ALA A 284 -11.26 -29.77 12.02
CA ALA A 284 -12.51 -29.82 11.25
C ALA A 284 -13.75 -29.47 12.09
N ASP A 285 -13.79 -29.88 13.36
CA ASP A 285 -14.90 -29.54 14.26
C ASP A 285 -14.98 -28.05 14.56
N PHE A 286 -13.84 -27.35 14.66
CA PHE A 286 -13.81 -25.89 14.80
C PHE A 286 -14.34 -25.21 13.53
N ILE A 287 -13.95 -25.71 12.34
CA ILE A 287 -14.41 -25.21 11.04
C ILE A 287 -15.93 -25.43 10.88
N LEU A 288 -16.44 -26.59 11.30
CA LEU A 288 -17.88 -26.89 11.29
C LEU A 288 -18.67 -26.00 12.24
N ALA A 289 -18.14 -25.73 13.43
CA ALA A 289 -18.75 -24.81 14.39
C ALA A 289 -18.86 -23.38 13.84
N LYS A 290 -18.02 -23.03 12.86
CA LYS A 290 -18.04 -21.76 12.13
C LYS A 290 -18.85 -21.81 10.83
N ASP A 291 -19.63 -22.87 10.60
CA ASP A 291 -20.42 -23.06 9.38
C ASP A 291 -19.58 -22.90 8.10
N LEU A 292 -18.36 -23.45 8.12
CA LEU A 292 -17.34 -23.32 7.07
C LEU A 292 -16.85 -21.88 6.80
N ARG A 293 -17.21 -20.88 7.61
CA ARG A 293 -16.87 -19.47 7.42
C ARG A 293 -15.92 -18.97 8.49
N LEU A 294 -14.63 -19.03 8.20
CA LEU A 294 -13.59 -18.55 9.11
C LEU A 294 -13.32 -17.07 8.89
N SER A 295 -13.42 -16.26 9.95
CA SER A 295 -12.87 -14.91 9.95
C SER A 295 -11.33 -14.94 9.98
N ARG A 296 -10.71 -13.78 9.72
CA ARG A 296 -9.26 -13.61 9.83
C ARG A 296 -8.80 -13.85 11.26
N GLU A 297 -9.55 -13.33 12.22
CA GLU A 297 -9.32 -13.47 13.65
C GLU A 297 -9.46 -14.93 14.10
N ASP A 298 -10.47 -15.64 13.60
CA ASP A 298 -10.63 -17.08 13.89
C ASP A 298 -9.38 -17.86 13.48
N PHE A 299 -8.79 -17.57 12.34
CA PHE A 299 -7.57 -18.22 11.90
C PHE A 299 -6.35 -17.76 12.71
N MET A 300 -6.11 -16.45 12.79
CA MET A 300 -4.91 -15.87 13.40
C MET A 300 -4.70 -16.28 14.87
N PHE A 301 -5.79 -16.35 15.63
CA PHE A 301 -5.74 -16.64 17.06
C PHE A 301 -5.86 -18.14 17.40
N ASN A 302 -6.11 -19.01 16.42
CA ASN A 302 -6.25 -20.45 16.67
C ASN A 302 -5.18 -21.32 15.99
N LEU A 303 -4.52 -20.86 14.91
CA LEU A 303 -3.51 -21.65 14.19
C LEU A 303 -2.37 -22.13 15.10
N LEU A 304 -1.85 -21.24 15.95
CA LEU A 304 -0.69 -21.48 16.82
C LEU A 304 -1.06 -21.49 18.32
N LYS A 305 -2.35 -21.63 18.64
CA LYS A 305 -2.86 -21.47 20.01
C LYS A 305 -2.32 -22.50 20.98
N ASP A 306 -2.07 -23.72 20.51
CA ASP A 306 -1.42 -24.80 21.25
C ASP A 306 0.02 -24.46 21.68
N GLN A 307 0.67 -23.53 20.97
CA GLN A 307 1.99 -23.01 21.30
C GLN A 307 1.94 -21.72 22.13
N GLY A 308 0.73 -21.26 22.50
CA GLY A 308 0.54 -19.96 23.17
C GLY A 308 0.85 -18.76 22.29
N LEU A 309 0.77 -18.91 20.97
CA LEU A 309 1.08 -17.88 19.96
C LEU A 309 -0.15 -17.54 19.10
N ARG A 310 -0.08 -16.38 18.45
CA ARG A 310 -0.95 -15.96 17.35
C ARG A 310 -0.12 -15.44 16.18
N THR A 311 -0.68 -15.48 14.97
CA THR A 311 -0.02 -14.93 13.77
C THR A 311 -0.31 -13.44 13.56
N GLY A 312 0.38 -12.83 12.60
CA GLY A 312 0.12 -11.47 12.13
C GLY A 312 -0.95 -11.38 11.04
N GLN A 313 -1.50 -10.17 10.87
CA GLN A 313 -2.49 -9.86 9.84
C GLN A 313 -1.84 -9.31 8.57
N LEU A 314 -0.86 -8.42 8.71
CA LEU A 314 -0.07 -7.90 7.59
C LEU A 314 0.94 -8.94 7.09
N ASP A 315 1.36 -9.86 7.95
CA ASP A 315 2.21 -10.98 7.56
C ASP A 315 1.92 -12.18 8.46
N GLY A 316 1.31 -13.21 7.90
CA GLY A 316 0.96 -14.44 8.61
C GLY A 316 2.17 -15.20 9.16
N ARG A 317 3.38 -14.94 8.66
CA ARG A 317 4.63 -15.54 9.16
C ARG A 317 5.03 -15.00 10.54
N ALA A 318 4.70 -13.75 10.81
CA ALA A 318 5.00 -13.11 12.08
C ALA A 318 4.18 -13.72 13.22
N THR A 319 4.74 -13.74 14.43
CA THR A 319 4.05 -14.28 15.60
C THR A 319 4.17 -13.37 16.81
N ALA A 320 3.13 -13.34 17.64
CA ALA A 320 3.16 -12.76 18.97
C ALA A 320 2.64 -13.78 20.00
N ARG A 321 2.96 -13.56 21.27
CA ARG A 321 2.32 -14.30 22.36
C ARG A 321 0.83 -14.03 22.38
N LEU A 322 0.03 -15.06 22.64
CA LEU A 322 -1.41 -14.97 22.73
C LEU A 322 -1.87 -14.14 23.94
N ASP A 323 -1.09 -14.15 25.02
CA ASP A 323 -1.32 -13.39 26.26
C ASP A 323 -0.62 -12.02 26.27
N ALA A 324 -0.06 -11.58 25.14
CA ALA A 324 0.54 -10.25 25.05
C ALA A 324 -0.51 -9.17 25.36
N PRO A 325 -0.16 -8.12 26.13
CA PRO A 325 -1.06 -7.01 26.37
C PRO A 325 -1.52 -6.37 25.05
N ALA A 326 -2.83 -6.22 24.88
CA ALA A 326 -3.40 -5.64 23.67
C ALA A 326 -2.90 -4.20 23.47
N LYS A 327 -2.44 -3.90 22.25
CA LYS A 327 -2.09 -2.55 21.82
C LYS A 327 -3.21 -1.97 20.95
N ARG A 328 -3.21 -0.65 20.73
CA ARG A 328 -4.13 -0.01 19.77
C ARG A 328 -3.79 -0.53 18.36
N PRO A 329 -4.74 -1.06 17.57
CA PRO A 329 -4.51 -1.36 16.17
C PRO A 329 -4.03 -0.12 15.39
N PRO A 330 -3.11 -0.27 14.42
CA PRO A 330 -2.54 -1.54 13.96
C PRO A 330 -1.31 -2.02 14.75
N TYR A 331 -0.88 -1.32 15.81
CA TYR A 331 0.35 -1.64 16.57
C TYR A 331 0.33 -2.98 17.33
N ASP A 332 -0.86 -3.60 17.42
CA ASP A 332 -1.02 -4.93 17.99
C ASP A 332 -0.69 -6.06 16.99
N ASP A 333 -0.54 -5.75 15.71
CA ASP A 333 -0.23 -6.76 14.70
C ASP A 333 1.27 -7.11 14.71
N PRO A 334 1.69 -8.36 15.00
CA PRO A 334 3.10 -8.75 14.89
C PRO A 334 3.63 -8.70 13.45
N GLY A 335 2.75 -8.70 12.44
CA GLY A 335 3.13 -8.48 11.04
C GLY A 335 3.58 -7.05 10.75
N MET A 336 3.29 -6.10 11.64
CA MET A 336 3.77 -4.73 11.49
C MET A 336 5.29 -4.68 11.68
N GLY A 337 6.01 -4.29 10.63
CA GLY A 337 7.47 -4.21 10.64
C GLY A 337 8.15 -5.59 10.60
N PHE A 338 7.39 -6.67 10.35
CA PHE A 338 7.99 -7.99 10.18
C PHE A 338 8.87 -8.02 8.93
N ALA A 339 10.05 -8.59 9.11
CA ALA A 339 10.96 -8.99 8.06
C ALA A 339 11.61 -10.30 8.51
N GLU A 340 11.75 -11.25 7.58
CA GLU A 340 12.49 -12.47 7.89
C GLU A 340 13.93 -12.15 8.30
N PRO A 341 14.52 -12.94 9.23
CA PRO A 341 15.93 -12.83 9.57
C PRO A 341 16.81 -12.86 8.32
N ARG A 342 17.49 -11.75 8.05
CA ARG A 342 18.35 -11.61 6.87
C ARG A 342 19.66 -12.39 7.11
N PRO A 343 20.08 -13.30 6.21
CA PRO A 343 21.45 -13.82 6.26
C PRO A 343 22.46 -12.67 6.14
N PRO A 344 23.70 -12.77 6.65
CA PRO A 344 24.67 -11.69 6.60
C PRO A 344 24.85 -11.17 5.16
N GLY A 345 24.32 -9.99 4.90
CA GLY A 345 24.44 -9.30 3.62
C GLY A 345 25.65 -8.37 3.59
N PRO A 346 25.93 -7.75 2.43
CA PRO A 346 26.92 -6.68 2.37
C PRO A 346 26.55 -5.57 3.34
N LYS A 347 27.57 -4.99 4.00
CA LYS A 347 27.36 -3.88 4.93
C LYS A 347 26.65 -2.73 4.21
N PRO A 348 25.64 -2.09 4.84
CA PRO A 348 24.97 -0.95 4.23
C PRO A 348 25.98 0.17 3.89
N THR A 349 25.84 0.78 2.72
CA THR A 349 26.67 1.91 2.28
C THR A 349 25.91 3.24 2.44
N GLY A 350 26.65 4.36 2.34
CA GLY A 350 26.05 5.70 2.32
C GLY A 350 25.22 6.03 3.56
N MET A 351 25.62 5.45 4.69
CA MET A 351 25.04 5.68 6.01
C MET A 351 25.06 7.17 6.33
N LEU A 352 23.88 7.77 6.50
CA LEU A 352 23.76 9.17 6.86
C LEU A 352 23.90 9.37 8.37
N PRO A 353 24.55 10.46 8.82
CA PRO A 353 24.59 10.80 10.22
C PRO A 353 23.18 11.14 10.72
N VAL A 354 22.85 10.66 11.92
CA VAL A 354 21.62 11.03 12.63
C VAL A 354 22.01 11.93 13.78
N ALA A 355 21.46 13.15 13.82
CA ALA A 355 21.73 14.07 14.91
C ALA A 355 21.19 13.51 16.24
N ALA A 356 21.94 13.68 17.32
CA ALA A 356 21.53 13.19 18.65
C ALA A 356 20.12 13.68 19.01
N GLY A 357 19.26 12.75 19.43
CA GLY A 357 17.88 13.04 19.83
C GLY A 357 16.88 13.25 18.69
N LYS A 358 17.25 13.04 17.42
CA LYS A 358 16.31 13.10 16.28
C LYS A 358 16.09 11.73 15.63
N PRO A 359 14.85 11.36 15.25
CA PRO A 359 14.61 10.20 14.39
C PRO A 359 15.33 10.34 13.05
N ALA A 360 15.82 9.22 12.49
CA ALA A 360 16.54 9.21 11.21
C ALA A 360 15.75 9.85 10.06
N LEU A 361 14.42 9.68 10.06
CA LEU A 361 13.51 10.27 9.09
C LEU A 361 13.49 11.80 9.15
N GLU A 362 13.39 12.37 10.34
CA GLU A 362 13.42 13.82 10.55
C GLU A 362 14.78 14.41 10.16
N SER A 363 15.88 13.75 10.51
CA SER A 363 17.22 14.15 10.08
C SER A 363 17.38 14.09 8.56
N TYR A 364 16.79 13.11 7.88
CA TYR A 364 16.84 13.06 6.43
C TYR A 364 16.15 14.28 5.79
N PHE A 365 14.93 14.62 6.20
CA PHE A 365 14.23 15.77 5.65
C PHE A 365 14.90 17.10 5.98
N LYS A 366 15.25 17.33 7.25
CA LYS A 366 15.77 18.63 7.71
C LYS A 366 17.26 18.81 7.40
N ASP A 367 18.06 17.77 7.60
CA ASP A 367 19.52 17.86 7.50
C ASP A 367 20.04 17.45 6.11
N THR A 368 19.39 16.49 5.43
CA THR A 368 19.82 16.06 4.08
C THR A 368 19.09 16.80 2.97
N LEU A 369 17.75 16.83 3.00
CA LEU A 369 16.93 17.49 1.98
C LEU A 369 16.73 18.99 2.23
N LYS A 370 17.17 19.49 3.40
CA LYS A 370 17.09 20.91 3.80
C LYS A 370 15.66 21.46 3.83
N PHE A 371 14.65 20.59 3.96
CA PHE A 371 13.26 21.00 4.10
C PHE A 371 13.01 21.48 5.54
N ARG A 372 12.86 22.80 5.71
CA ARG A 372 12.64 23.43 7.00
C ARG A 372 11.18 23.82 7.14
N THR A 373 10.49 23.17 8.07
CA THR A 373 9.11 23.46 8.46
C THR A 373 8.97 23.38 9.97
N ALA A 374 7.96 24.06 10.52
CA ALA A 374 7.58 23.95 11.93
C ALA A 374 6.86 22.62 12.22
N GLU A 375 6.32 21.96 11.20
CA GLU A 375 5.65 20.67 11.32
C GLU A 375 6.62 19.54 11.71
N THR A 376 6.08 18.54 12.41
CA THR A 376 6.77 17.25 12.65
C THR A 376 6.21 16.20 11.71
N TYR A 377 7.07 15.35 11.15
CA TYR A 377 6.66 14.33 10.19
C TYR A 377 5.78 13.28 10.87
N ASN A 378 4.55 13.12 10.38
CA ASN A 378 3.60 12.14 10.90
C ASN A 378 3.52 10.91 9.99
N SER A 379 4.23 9.84 10.35
CA SER A 379 4.31 8.64 9.49
C SER A 379 2.98 7.87 9.44
N LEU A 380 2.24 7.84 10.55
CA LEU A 380 0.97 7.17 10.70
C LEU A 380 0.07 7.98 11.64
N ASN A 381 -0.98 8.55 11.08
CA ASN A 381 -1.97 9.36 11.78
C ASN A 381 -3.26 8.56 12.00
N LEU A 382 -3.42 8.01 13.21
CA LEU A 382 -4.61 7.24 13.57
C LEU A 382 -5.86 8.10 13.79
N ASP A 383 -5.71 9.41 13.96
CA ASP A 383 -6.86 10.32 14.08
C ASP A 383 -7.50 10.53 12.71
N VAL A 384 -6.69 10.65 11.65
CA VAL A 384 -7.17 10.61 10.25
C VAL A 384 -7.90 9.30 10.00
N ASN A 385 -7.31 8.16 10.41
CA ASN A 385 -7.93 6.86 10.24
C ASN A 385 -9.31 6.78 10.93
N SER A 386 -9.40 7.30 12.15
CA SER A 386 -10.62 7.24 12.96
C SER A 386 -11.70 8.21 12.47
N ALA A 387 -11.30 9.34 11.89
CA ALA A 387 -12.20 10.33 11.32
C ALA A 387 -12.63 10.04 9.87
N TRP A 388 -12.05 9.00 9.25
CA TRP A 388 -12.28 8.67 7.85
C TRP A 388 -13.73 8.24 7.56
N ASP A 389 -14.20 8.53 6.35
CA ASP A 389 -15.53 8.13 5.87
C ASP A 389 -15.60 6.61 5.55
N HIS A 390 -15.60 5.77 6.59
CA HIS A 390 -15.76 4.32 6.43
C HIS A 390 -17.15 3.89 5.93
N GLN A 391 -18.11 4.83 5.82
CA GLN A 391 -19.45 4.53 5.32
C GLN A 391 -19.41 4.21 3.83
N GLY A 392 -19.95 3.05 3.45
CA GLY A 392 -20.06 2.67 2.04
C GLY A 392 -18.70 2.40 1.41
N MET A 393 -17.90 1.49 1.98
CA MET A 393 -16.77 0.87 1.29
C MET A 393 -17.30 0.06 0.09
N THR A 394 -17.73 0.79 -0.92
CA THR A 394 -18.22 0.33 -2.22
C THR A 394 -17.05 -0.18 -3.02
N ASP A 395 -17.33 -1.19 -3.85
CA ASP A 395 -16.35 -1.75 -4.76
C ASP A 395 -15.83 -0.66 -5.71
N VAL A 396 -14.58 -0.24 -5.48
CA VAL A 396 -13.83 0.66 -6.38
C VAL A 396 -13.04 -0.08 -7.43
N ASN A 397 -12.90 -1.41 -7.33
CA ASN A 397 -12.09 -2.17 -8.27
C ASN A 397 -12.68 -2.06 -9.69
N GLY A 398 -14.01 -1.99 -9.83
CA GLY A 398 -14.70 -1.74 -11.09
C GLY A 398 -14.28 -0.44 -11.82
N LEU A 399 -13.84 0.59 -11.07
CA LEU A 399 -13.34 1.84 -11.67
C LEU A 399 -12.04 1.62 -12.46
N LEU A 400 -11.22 0.64 -12.09
CA LEU A 400 -10.00 0.29 -12.82
C LEU A 400 -10.34 -0.31 -14.19
N GLY A 401 -11.30 -1.24 -14.24
CA GLY A 401 -11.79 -1.81 -15.49
C GLY A 401 -12.38 -0.73 -16.41
N LYS A 402 -13.21 0.16 -15.86
CA LYS A 402 -13.75 1.32 -16.58
C LYS A 402 -12.64 2.22 -17.14
N ALA A 403 -11.62 2.55 -16.35
CA ALA A 403 -10.49 3.37 -16.81
C ALA A 403 -9.69 2.68 -17.93
N MET A 404 -9.46 1.36 -17.84
CA MET A 404 -8.75 0.59 -18.87
C MET A 404 -9.57 0.40 -20.16
N GLN A 405 -10.89 0.40 -20.08
CA GLN A 405 -11.77 0.43 -21.25
C GLN A 405 -11.71 1.80 -21.94
N ALA A 406 -11.72 2.89 -21.17
CA ALA A 406 -11.63 4.25 -21.70
C ALA A 406 -10.24 4.59 -22.27
N SER A 407 -9.18 3.95 -21.75
CA SER A 407 -7.80 4.13 -22.22
C SER A 407 -7.20 2.79 -22.69
N PRO A 408 -7.25 2.48 -24.01
CA PRO A 408 -6.74 1.22 -24.56
C PRO A 408 -5.24 0.97 -24.34
N LYS A 409 -4.46 2.03 -24.05
CA LYS A 409 -3.03 1.93 -23.77
C LYS A 409 -2.70 1.77 -22.29
N LEU A 410 -3.66 2.01 -21.40
CA LEU A 410 -3.46 1.89 -19.96
C LEU A 410 -3.17 0.43 -19.59
N ARG A 411 -2.07 0.21 -18.86
CA ARG A 411 -1.65 -1.09 -18.32
C ARG A 411 -1.80 -1.14 -16.81
N LEU A 412 -1.97 -2.35 -16.26
CA LEU A 412 -2.06 -2.57 -14.81
C LEU A 412 -0.92 -3.49 -14.36
N PHE A 413 -0.27 -3.14 -13.26
CA PHE A 413 0.65 -4.01 -12.52
C PHE A 413 0.09 -4.25 -11.13
N TRP A 414 0.11 -5.49 -10.67
CA TRP A 414 -0.33 -5.84 -9.34
C TRP A 414 0.72 -6.72 -8.64
N ALA A 415 1.10 -6.34 -7.42
CA ALA A 415 1.99 -7.12 -6.57
C ALA A 415 1.30 -7.55 -5.27
N ALA A 416 1.51 -8.81 -4.87
CA ALA A 416 0.95 -9.36 -3.65
C ALA A 416 1.90 -10.35 -2.97
N GLY A 417 1.82 -10.40 -1.64
CA GLY A 417 2.56 -11.35 -0.81
C GLY A 417 1.68 -12.53 -0.41
N TYR A 418 2.22 -13.75 -0.52
CA TYR A 418 1.47 -14.98 -0.20
C TYR A 418 0.94 -15.05 1.23
N PHE A 419 1.53 -14.31 2.19
CA PHE A 419 1.17 -14.36 3.61
C PHE A 419 0.39 -13.11 4.07
N ASP A 420 -0.05 -12.27 3.15
CA ASP A 420 -0.83 -11.08 3.49
C ASP A 420 -2.29 -11.43 3.76
N VAL A 421 -2.65 -11.54 5.04
CA VAL A 421 -4.03 -11.83 5.48
C VAL A 421 -4.95 -10.60 5.35
N THR A 422 -4.37 -9.40 5.30
CA THR A 422 -5.11 -8.14 5.19
C THR A 422 -5.68 -7.95 3.79
N THR A 423 -4.85 -8.19 2.77
CA THR A 423 -5.22 -8.14 1.36
C THR A 423 -4.81 -9.44 0.64
N PRO A 424 -5.56 -10.53 0.86
CA PRO A 424 -5.24 -11.85 0.30
C PRO A 424 -5.02 -11.81 -1.21
N PRO A 425 -3.94 -12.43 -1.74
CA PRO A 425 -3.64 -12.38 -3.17
C PRO A 425 -4.77 -12.89 -4.04
N TYR A 426 -5.43 -13.99 -3.65
CA TYR A 426 -6.55 -14.51 -4.43
C TYR A 426 -7.77 -13.57 -4.41
N GLY A 427 -8.03 -12.88 -3.29
CA GLY A 427 -9.09 -11.86 -3.21
C GLY A 427 -8.84 -10.67 -4.14
N ALA A 428 -7.61 -10.19 -4.19
CA ALA A 428 -7.20 -9.17 -5.13
C ALA A 428 -7.34 -9.63 -6.59
N ARG A 429 -6.83 -10.83 -6.93
CA ARG A 429 -6.96 -11.38 -8.28
C ARG A 429 -8.43 -11.51 -8.71
N TYR A 430 -9.25 -12.11 -7.84
CA TYR A 430 -10.67 -12.29 -8.09
C TYR A 430 -11.37 -10.94 -8.32
N ALA A 431 -11.11 -9.93 -7.49
CA ALA A 431 -11.70 -8.60 -7.65
C ALA A 431 -11.32 -7.94 -8.98
N LEU A 432 -10.07 -8.07 -9.44
CA LEU A 432 -9.65 -7.55 -10.74
C LEU A 432 -10.34 -8.28 -11.91
N ASP A 433 -10.45 -9.61 -11.83
CA ASP A 433 -11.15 -10.41 -12.84
C ASP A 433 -12.64 -10.02 -12.91
N GLN A 434 -13.31 -9.83 -11.77
CA GLN A 434 -14.72 -9.39 -11.72
C GLN A 434 -14.91 -7.92 -12.14
N ALA A 435 -13.89 -7.08 -11.98
CA ALA A 435 -13.91 -5.68 -12.43
C ALA A 435 -13.77 -5.53 -13.95
N GLY A 436 -13.58 -6.62 -14.71
CA GLY A 436 -13.39 -6.58 -16.16
C GLY A 436 -12.02 -6.04 -16.57
N VAL A 437 -11.00 -6.19 -15.72
CA VAL A 437 -9.62 -5.86 -16.06
C VAL A 437 -9.10 -6.84 -17.14
N PRO A 438 -8.62 -6.35 -18.29
CA PRO A 438 -8.15 -7.23 -19.36
C PRO A 438 -6.84 -7.93 -18.99
N GLY A 439 -6.84 -9.26 -19.06
CA GLY A 439 -5.71 -10.09 -18.65
C GLY A 439 -4.43 -9.82 -19.44
N GLU A 440 -4.54 -9.48 -20.72
CA GLU A 440 -3.41 -9.16 -21.60
C GLU A 440 -2.72 -7.82 -21.27
N ARG A 441 -3.39 -6.97 -20.47
CA ARG A 441 -2.87 -5.70 -19.97
C ARG A 441 -2.62 -5.70 -18.46
N LEU A 442 -2.74 -6.86 -17.81
CA LEU A 442 -2.46 -7.06 -16.39
C LEU A 442 -1.16 -7.85 -16.20
N THR A 443 -0.19 -7.24 -15.55
CA THR A 443 1.01 -7.93 -15.03
C THR A 443 0.81 -8.24 -13.55
N ALA A 444 0.74 -9.51 -13.18
CA ALA A 444 0.68 -9.95 -11.79
C ALA A 444 2.05 -10.44 -11.31
N ALA A 445 2.46 -10.05 -10.10
CA ALA A 445 3.70 -10.45 -9.46
C ALA A 445 3.43 -10.94 -8.03
N TYR A 446 3.74 -12.19 -7.75
CA TYR A 446 3.58 -12.80 -6.43
C TYR A 446 4.93 -12.92 -5.74
N PHE A 447 4.94 -12.70 -4.43
CA PHE A 447 6.14 -12.70 -3.62
C PHE A 447 5.99 -13.58 -2.38
N ASP A 448 7.09 -14.25 -2.02
CA ASP A 448 7.25 -14.96 -0.74
C ASP A 448 7.40 -13.91 0.39
N GLY A 449 6.28 -13.30 0.77
CA GLY A 449 6.24 -12.14 1.65
C GLY A 449 4.83 -11.79 2.13
N GLY A 450 4.74 -10.81 3.02
CA GLY A 450 3.48 -10.24 3.52
C GLY A 450 3.00 -9.01 2.75
N HIS A 451 2.32 -8.11 3.46
CA HIS A 451 1.66 -6.91 2.92
C HIS A 451 2.62 -5.92 2.27
N SER A 452 3.83 -5.79 2.81
CA SER A 452 4.89 -4.98 2.23
C SER A 452 5.92 -5.92 1.62
N VAL A 453 5.64 -6.45 0.43
CA VAL A 453 6.46 -7.49 -0.23
C VAL A 453 7.96 -7.15 -0.30
N PHE A 454 8.30 -5.87 -0.27
CA PHE A 454 9.66 -5.33 -0.34
C PHE A 454 10.45 -5.41 0.99
N THR A 455 9.83 -5.76 2.13
CA THR A 455 10.56 -5.88 3.40
C THR A 455 11.47 -7.11 3.41
N ASP A 456 11.10 -8.15 2.65
CA ASP A 456 11.92 -9.34 2.48
C ASP A 456 13.11 -9.08 1.55
N PRO A 457 14.35 -9.44 1.97
CA PRO A 457 15.56 -9.16 1.20
C PRO A 457 15.56 -9.66 -0.24
N GLY A 458 15.04 -10.87 -0.49
CA GLY A 458 14.98 -11.46 -1.83
C GLY A 458 13.94 -10.82 -2.73
N ASN A 459 12.87 -10.29 -2.16
CA ASN A 459 11.77 -9.69 -2.90
C ASN A 459 12.09 -8.27 -3.33
N HIS A 460 12.88 -7.52 -2.56
CA HIS A 460 13.17 -6.10 -2.82
C HIS A 460 13.76 -5.87 -4.22
N ALA A 461 14.86 -6.56 -4.56
CA ALA A 461 15.50 -6.43 -5.86
C ALA A 461 14.61 -6.96 -7.01
N ALA A 462 13.91 -8.08 -6.78
CA ALA A 462 12.99 -8.67 -7.76
C ALA A 462 11.80 -7.75 -8.07
N LEU A 463 11.22 -7.12 -7.05
CA LEU A 463 10.15 -6.14 -7.18
C LEU A 463 10.62 -4.92 -7.98
N SER A 464 11.76 -4.35 -7.61
CA SER A 464 12.31 -3.21 -8.35
C SER A 464 12.62 -3.56 -9.80
N ALA A 465 13.14 -4.75 -10.09
CA ALA A 465 13.34 -5.21 -11.46
C ALA A 465 12.02 -5.33 -12.24
N ALA A 466 10.97 -5.89 -11.62
CA ALA A 466 9.65 -6.00 -12.23
C ALA A 466 9.02 -4.63 -12.52
N VAL A 467 9.14 -3.68 -11.57
CA VAL A 467 8.64 -2.31 -11.77
C VAL A 467 9.44 -1.59 -12.85
N ARG A 468 10.78 -1.69 -12.87
CA ARG A 468 11.61 -1.12 -13.97
C ARG A 468 11.16 -1.62 -15.33
N LYS A 469 10.91 -2.93 -15.46
CA LYS A 469 10.41 -3.53 -16.71
C LYS A 469 9.02 -2.99 -17.07
N PHE A 470 8.14 -2.79 -16.10
CA PHE A 470 6.78 -2.31 -16.35
C PHE A 470 6.75 -0.85 -16.79
N VAL A 471 7.51 0.03 -16.13
CA VAL A 471 7.51 1.48 -16.45
C VAL A 471 8.37 1.84 -17.66
N ALA A 472 9.17 0.90 -18.17
CA ALA A 472 9.91 1.09 -19.41
C ALA A 472 8.96 1.42 -20.57
N PRO A 473 9.34 2.37 -21.45
CA PRO A 473 8.53 2.82 -22.59
C PRO A 473 8.29 1.74 -23.65
#